data_AF-A0A7L3NBH0-F1
#
_entry.id   AF-A0A7L3NBH0-F1
#
_cell.length_a   1.000
_cell.length_b   1.000
_cell.length_c   1.000
_cell.angle_alpha   90.00
_cell.angle_beta   90.00
_cell.angle_gamma   90.00
#
_symmetry.space_group_name_H-M   'P 1'
#
loop_
_entity.id
_entity.type
_entity.pdbx_description
1 polymer ?
#
loop_
_entity_poly.entity_id
_entity_poly.type
_entity_poly.pdbx_seq_one_letter_code
_entity_poly.pdbx_strand_id
1 'polypeptide(L)'
;QLSNSKCQTEETCNENEECKTDVIRLVGIFNVISKGCDPSCKPLEQDYSVTRRNVSCCDSDFCNLNAGSSLRYSYGMAAGLAVSILWPFVTSR
;
A
#
# COMPACT_ATOMS: atom_id res chain seq x y z
N GLN A 1 11.15 6.84 11.03
CA GLN A 1 10.35 8.06 10.80
C GLN A 1 9.19 8.16 11.79
N LEU A 2 8.82 9.37 12.23
CA LEU A 2 7.73 9.57 13.21
C LEU A 2 6.32 9.60 12.59
N SER A 3 6.25 9.80 11.27
CA SER A 3 5.02 9.87 10.50
C SER A 3 5.23 9.20 9.15
N ASN A 4 4.20 8.54 8.64
CA ASN A 4 4.21 7.92 7.33
C ASN A 4 4.44 8.96 6.22
N SER A 5 3.96 10.19 6.40
CA SER A 5 4.17 11.29 5.42
C SER A 5 5.63 11.69 5.24
N LYS A 6 6.51 11.31 6.18
CA LYS A 6 7.96 11.53 6.06
C LYS A 6 8.68 10.31 5.46
N CYS A 7 7.99 9.20 5.23
CA CYS A 7 8.53 7.98 4.63
C CYS A 7 8.22 7.96 3.13
N GLN A 8 8.83 8.89 2.39
CA GLN A 8 8.62 9.07 0.93
C GLN A 8 9.85 8.68 0.10
N THR A 9 10.88 8.15 0.74
CA THR A 9 12.06 7.65 0.02
C THR A 9 11.69 6.31 -0.61
N GLU A 10 11.75 6.27 -1.94
CA GLU A 10 11.63 5.05 -2.71
C GLU A 10 12.98 4.34 -2.77
N GLU A 11 12.95 3.02 -2.70
CA GLU A 11 14.09 2.15 -2.93
C GLU A 11 13.65 0.91 -3.70
N THR A 12 14.57 0.34 -4.47
CA THR A 12 14.33 -0.87 -5.27
C THR A 12 14.84 -2.08 -4.51
N CYS A 13 13.97 -3.04 -4.22
CA CYS A 13 14.33 -4.31 -3.60
C CYS A 13 14.97 -5.26 -4.61
N ASN A 14 15.86 -6.14 -4.15
CA ASN A 14 16.39 -7.23 -4.97
C ASN A 14 15.33 -8.33 -5.16
N GLU A 15 15.57 -9.24 -6.11
CA GLU A 15 14.66 -10.35 -6.45
C GLU A 15 14.36 -11.32 -5.28
N ASN A 16 15.23 -11.36 -4.28
CA ASN A 16 15.10 -12.22 -3.09
C ASN A 16 14.65 -11.43 -1.84
N GLU A 17 14.26 -10.17 -2.00
CA GLU A 17 13.90 -9.28 -0.90
C GLU A 17 12.42 -8.89 -0.96
N GLU A 18 11.76 -8.95 0.20
CA GLU A 18 10.37 -8.54 0.31
C GLU A 18 10.27 -7.11 0.87
N CYS A 19 9.22 -6.40 0.48
CA CYS A 19 8.89 -5.12 1.09
C CYS A 19 8.44 -5.33 2.54
N LYS A 20 9.16 -4.70 3.46
CA LYS A 20 8.92 -4.71 4.89
C LYS A 20 8.38 -3.36 5.37
N THR A 21 7.47 -3.41 6.33
CA THR A 21 7.13 -2.27 7.20
C THR A 21 7.23 -2.71 8.65
N ASP A 22 7.98 -1.99 9.46
CA ASP A 22 8.09 -2.16 10.91
C ASP A 22 7.54 -0.92 11.61
N VAL A 23 6.46 -1.10 12.37
CA VAL A 23 5.79 -0.05 13.14
C VAL A 23 5.95 -0.35 14.61
N ILE A 24 6.76 0.47 15.30
CA ILE A 24 6.94 0.42 16.75
C ILE A 24 6.17 1.59 17.36
N ARG A 25 5.20 1.30 18.22
CA ARG A 25 4.37 2.27 18.92
C ARG A 25 4.73 2.24 20.39
N LEU A 26 5.19 3.36 20.92
CA LEU A 26 5.33 3.55 22.36
C LEU A 26 4.06 4.23 22.87
N VAL A 27 3.36 3.56 23.77
CA VAL A 27 2.04 4.00 24.27
C VAL A 27 2.18 5.39 24.90
N GLY A 28 1.48 6.38 24.33
CA GLY A 28 1.43 7.74 24.85
C GLY A 28 2.62 8.65 24.49
N ILE A 29 3.57 8.21 23.65
CA ILE A 29 4.78 9.00 23.33
C ILE A 29 4.93 9.24 21.83
N PHE A 30 5.28 8.21 21.06
CA PHE A 30 5.53 8.33 19.63
C PHE A 30 5.42 6.99 18.90
N ASN A 31 5.20 7.09 17.58
CA ASN A 31 5.24 5.94 16.68
C ASN A 31 6.48 6.06 15.80
N VAL A 32 7.27 5.00 15.73
CA VAL A 32 8.40 4.86 14.82
C VAL A 32 7.97 3.92 13.69
N ILE A 33 8.05 4.43 12.47
CA ILE A 33 7.78 3.67 11.24
C ILE A 33 9.09 3.54 10.49
N SER A 34 9.42 2.32 10.11
CA SER A 34 10.49 1.97 9.19
C SER A 34 9.90 1.17 8.05
N LYS A 35 10.30 1.48 6.81
CA LYS A 35 9.95 0.72 5.61
C LYS A 35 11.25 0.41 4.89
N GLY A 36 11.29 -0.73 4.22
CA GLY A 36 12.35 -1.04 3.28
C GLY A 36 12.32 -2.48 2.80
N CYS A 37 13.46 -3.01 2.37
CA CYS A 37 13.59 -4.36 1.81
C CYS A 37 14.22 -5.32 2.82
N ASP A 38 13.72 -6.55 2.92
CA ASP A 38 14.25 -7.58 3.81
C ASP A 38 14.16 -8.98 3.16
N PRO A 39 15.28 -9.70 2.97
CA PRO A 39 15.29 -11.05 2.36
C PRO A 39 14.77 -12.14 3.28
N SER A 40 14.52 -11.84 4.55
CA SER A 40 14.00 -12.78 5.54
C SER A 40 12.88 -12.12 6.34
N CYS A 41 12.05 -11.35 5.63
CA CYS A 41 10.92 -10.68 6.25
C CYS A 41 9.98 -11.71 6.88
N LYS A 42 9.64 -11.49 8.15
CA LYS A 42 8.65 -12.30 8.87
C LYS A 42 7.59 -11.40 9.48
N PRO A 43 6.30 -11.59 9.15
CA PRO A 43 5.22 -10.89 9.82
C PRO A 43 5.27 -11.16 11.32
N LEU A 44 5.14 -10.12 12.12
CA LEU A 44 5.25 -10.21 13.57
C LEU A 44 4.41 -9.14 14.24
N GLU A 45 3.49 -9.56 15.10
CA GLU A 45 2.76 -8.66 15.98
C GLU A 45 3.16 -8.96 17.42
N GLN A 46 3.65 -7.95 18.13
CA GLN A 46 4.01 -8.02 19.54
C GLN A 46 3.32 -6.88 20.28
N ASP A 47 2.55 -7.21 21.30
CA ASP A 47 1.91 -6.24 22.18
C ASP A 47 2.47 -6.41 23.60
N TYR A 48 3.23 -5.42 24.05
CA TYR A 48 3.70 -5.29 25.42
C TYR A 48 2.97 -4.11 26.06
N SER A 49 2.82 -4.12 27.39
CA SER A 49 2.07 -3.11 28.15
C SER A 49 2.42 -1.65 27.82
N VAL A 50 3.65 -1.39 27.38
CA VAL A 50 4.16 -0.04 27.04
C VAL A 50 4.57 0.12 25.58
N THR A 51 4.68 -0.98 24.82
CA THR A 51 5.24 -0.97 23.46
C THR A 51 4.50 -1.97 22.58
N ARG A 52 4.04 -1.52 21.41
CA ARG A 52 3.48 -2.40 20.37
C ARG A 52 4.40 -2.41 19.17
N ARG A 53 4.68 -3.56 18.61
CA ARG A 53 5.45 -3.71 17.37
C ARG A 53 4.63 -4.49 16.37
N ASN A 54 4.55 -3.97 15.15
CA ASN A 54 3.86 -4.62 14.04
C ASN A 54 4.76 -4.63 12.81
N VAL A 55 5.14 -5.82 12.37
CA VAL A 55 5.94 -6.07 11.18
C VAL A 55 5.03 -6.69 10.11
N SER A 56 4.98 -6.07 8.94
CA SER A 56 4.26 -6.59 7.77
C SER A 56 5.19 -6.77 6.58
N CYS A 57 5.03 -7.86 5.85
CA CYS A 57 5.82 -8.24 4.69
C CYS A 57 4.92 -8.41 3.47
N CYS A 58 5.38 -8.00 2.30
CA CYS A 58 4.66 -8.18 1.03
C CYS A 58 5.64 -8.13 -0.15
N ASP A 59 5.29 -8.75 -1.27
CA ASP A 59 6.21 -9.00 -2.39
C ASP A 59 5.94 -8.12 -3.62
N SER A 60 4.78 -7.47 -3.71
CA SER A 60 4.43 -6.65 -4.87
C SER A 60 5.05 -5.26 -4.82
N ASP A 61 5.33 -4.66 -5.98
CA ASP A 61 5.82 -3.29 -6.07
C ASP A 61 4.91 -2.33 -5.29
N PHE A 62 5.52 -1.53 -4.42
CA PHE A 62 4.83 -0.52 -3.60
C PHE A 62 3.70 -1.08 -2.71
N CYS A 63 3.69 -2.38 -2.41
CA CYS A 63 2.66 -3.00 -1.57
C CYS A 63 2.65 -2.45 -0.13
N ASN A 64 3.80 -1.95 0.33
CA ASN A 64 3.95 -1.34 1.64
C ASN A 64 3.64 0.18 1.63
N LEU A 65 3.09 0.75 0.56
CA LEU A 65 2.52 2.09 0.60
C LEU A 65 1.22 2.07 1.40
N ASN A 66 1.14 2.87 2.47
CA ASN A 66 -0.08 2.91 3.28
C ASN A 66 -1.28 3.39 2.44
N ALA A 67 -2.41 2.70 2.59
CA ALA A 67 -3.70 2.93 1.91
C ALA A 67 -4.37 4.32 2.15
N GLY A 68 -3.67 5.29 2.75
CA GLY A 68 -4.17 6.65 2.93
C GLY A 68 -4.07 7.55 1.68
N SER A 69 -3.33 7.10 0.65
CA SER A 69 -3.04 7.95 -0.53
C SER A 69 -3.22 7.23 -1.88
N SER A 70 -3.58 5.95 -1.90
CA SER A 70 -3.67 5.15 -3.12
C SER A 70 -5.11 4.83 -3.51
N LEU A 71 -5.91 5.86 -3.81
CA LEU A 71 -6.95 5.71 -4.84
C LEU A 71 -6.25 5.56 -6.20
N ARG A 72 -5.67 4.39 -6.46
CA ARG A 72 -5.36 3.97 -7.83
C ARG A 72 -6.69 3.56 -8.43
N TYR A 73 -7.45 4.55 -8.91
CA TYR A 73 -8.55 4.31 -9.85
C TYR A 73 -7.93 3.54 -11.02
N SER A 74 -8.30 2.27 -11.17
CA SER A 74 -8.01 1.52 -12.39
C SER A 74 -8.86 2.14 -13.49
N TYR A 75 -8.27 3.04 -14.29
CA TYR A 75 -8.87 3.67 -15.47
C TYR A 75 -9.09 2.68 -16.65
N GLY A 76 -9.06 1.36 -16.39
CA GLY A 76 -9.02 0.33 -17.43
C GLY A 76 -10.37 -0.29 -17.82
N MET A 77 -11.48 0.02 -17.15
CA MET A 77 -12.76 -0.66 -17.43
C MET A 77 -13.96 0.31 -17.38
N ALA A 78 -14.03 1.25 -18.32
CA ALA A 78 -15.24 2.06 -18.55
C ALA A 78 -15.53 2.32 -20.03
N ALA A 79 -14.93 1.55 -20.94
CA ALA A 79 -15.21 1.62 -22.37
C ALA A 79 -16.00 0.38 -22.81
N GLY A 80 -17.27 0.29 -22.40
CA GLY A 80 -18.07 -0.90 -22.75
C GLY A 80 -19.58 -0.80 -22.70
N LEU A 81 -20.17 0.34 -22.29
CA LEU A 81 -21.63 0.42 -22.08
C LEU A 81 -22.25 1.74 -22.58
N ALA A 82 -21.76 2.32 -23.67
CA ALA A 82 -22.41 3.51 -24.28
C ALA A 82 -23.05 3.25 -25.65
N VAL A 83 -22.73 2.14 -26.32
CA VAL A 83 -23.16 1.91 -27.71
C VAL A 83 -24.61 1.40 -27.80
N SER A 84 -25.16 0.78 -26.75
CA SER A 84 -26.51 0.19 -26.80
C SER A 84 -27.65 1.20 -26.73
N ILE A 85 -27.40 2.45 -26.30
CA ILE A 85 -28.48 3.43 -26.07
C ILE A 85 -28.72 4.32 -27.32
N LEU A 86 -27.74 4.44 -28.21
CA LEU A 86 -27.82 5.34 -29.37
C LEU A 86 -28.19 4.62 -30.69
N TRP A 87 -28.19 3.29 -30.70
CA TRP A 87 -28.56 2.49 -31.89
C TRP A 87 -29.94 2.81 -32.49
N PRO A 88 -31.02 3.07 -31.71
CA PRO A 88 -32.33 3.35 -32.33
C PRO A 88 -32.40 4.72 -33.02
N PHE A 89 -31.51 5.67 -32.70
CA PHE A 89 -31.52 7.01 -33.30
C PHE A 89 -30.66 7.13 -34.55
N VAL A 90 -29.68 6.26 -34.73
CA VAL A 90 -28.78 6.28 -35.90
C VAL A 90 -29.39 5.54 -37.10
N THR A 91 -30.26 4.56 -36.87
CA THR A 91 -30.92 3.77 -37.94
C THR A 91 -32.26 4.36 -38.42
N SER A 92 -32.75 5.45 -37.81
CA SER A 92 -34.04 6.06 -38.16
C SER A 92 -33.94 7.28 -39.11
N ARG A 93 -33.00 7.28 -40.07
CA ARG A 93 -32.97 8.26 -41.16
C ARG A 93 -32.77 7.60 -42.52
#